data_AF-A0A3S0ZD86-F1
#
_entry.id   AF-A0A3S0ZD86-F1
#
_cell.length_a   1.000
_cell.length_b   1.000
_cell.length_c   1.000
_cell.angle_alpha   90.00
_cell.angle_beta   90.00
_cell.angle_gamma   90.00
#
_symmetry.space_group_name_H-M   'P 1'
#
loop_
_entity.id
_entity.type
_entity.pdbx_description
1 polymer ?
#
loop_
_entity_poly.entity_id
_entity_poly.type
_entity_poly.pdbx_seq_one_letter_code
_entity_poly.pdbx_strand_id
1 'polypeptide(L)'
;MDTLTRHTRMSYCCAFGATAFLVYQILLEQKFAIDYQGPLSFLSLIAILTMFVYGIVYFPVFACLALNSAFSYGLGSLYVWMFLVVNLYIMSVCDLTAKGRAVMLARSMPSVGCLAYLGVSLPVRFIVSCYRRHFFTAPQEKARETVDGIRDSFQGLHVRNLLRPTRCKRNRNKNRRKNTVMEYLNKWIYHSEPGFRYPALLVSVLFVASCVVYMVSSSHLSKPELVR
;
A
#
# COMPACT_ATOMS: atom_id res chain seq x y z
N MET A 1 -16.27 2.27 10.49
CA MET A 1 -14.94 2.92 10.43
C MET A 1 -14.24 2.58 9.11
N ASP A 2 -14.78 3.02 7.98
CA ASP A 2 -14.16 2.76 6.66
C ASP A 2 -14.52 3.90 5.69
N THR A 3 -14.18 5.13 6.09
CA THR A 3 -14.40 6.36 5.30
C THR A 3 -13.14 6.77 4.54
N LEU A 4 -12.24 5.83 4.24
CA LEU A 4 -11.09 6.11 3.41
C LEU A 4 -11.54 6.08 1.93
N THR A 5 -11.47 7.23 1.27
CA THR A 5 -11.70 7.35 -0.17
C THR A 5 -10.75 6.45 -0.96
N ARG A 6 -11.09 6.11 -2.21
CA ARG A 6 -10.29 5.22 -3.05
C ARG A 6 -8.82 5.65 -3.15
N HIS A 7 -8.57 6.95 -3.19
CA HIS A 7 -7.23 7.51 -3.22
C HIS A 7 -6.50 7.38 -1.87
N THR A 8 -7.17 7.67 -0.75
CA THR A 8 -6.51 7.57 0.57
C THR A 8 -6.10 6.13 0.86
N ARG A 9 -6.91 5.15 0.43
CA ARG A 9 -6.57 3.72 0.50
C ARG A 9 -5.28 3.37 -0.22
N MET A 10 -5.10 3.85 -1.45
CA MET A 10 -3.86 3.60 -2.20
C MET A 10 -2.64 4.21 -1.50
N SER A 11 -2.76 5.43 -0.96
CA SER A 11 -1.66 6.03 -0.19
C SER A 11 -1.34 5.23 1.08
N TYR A 12 -2.35 4.70 1.78
CA TYR A 12 -2.13 3.80 2.92
C TYR A 12 -1.43 2.50 2.48
N CYS A 13 -1.85 1.89 1.37
CA CYS A 13 -1.21 0.69 0.84
C CYS A 13 0.25 0.94 0.48
N CYS A 14 0.55 2.07 -0.18
CA CYS A 14 1.92 2.45 -0.51
C CYS A 14 2.76 2.76 0.73
N ALA A 15 2.17 3.34 1.78
CA ALA A 15 2.88 3.61 3.04
C ALA A 15 3.27 2.31 3.74
N PHE A 16 2.33 1.36 3.83
CA PHE A 16 2.62 0.02 4.34
C PHE A 16 3.62 -0.75 3.47
N GLY A 17 3.53 -0.62 2.14
CA GLY A 17 4.48 -1.21 1.20
C GLY A 17 5.91 -0.67 1.40
N ALA A 18 6.06 0.65 1.53
CA ALA A 18 7.36 1.28 1.79
C ALA A 18 7.96 0.83 3.13
N THR A 19 7.16 0.76 4.20
CA THR A 19 7.64 0.25 5.49
C THR A 19 8.04 -1.21 5.44
N ALA A 20 7.24 -2.06 4.80
CA ALA A 20 7.51 -3.49 4.71
C ALA A 20 8.79 -3.77 3.91
N PHE A 21 9.01 -2.99 2.84
CA PHE A 21 10.24 -3.07 2.06
C PHE A 21 11.48 -2.72 2.88
N LEU A 22 11.40 -1.69 3.70
CA LEU A 22 12.52 -1.26 4.54
C LEU A 22 12.83 -2.34 5.59
N VAL A 23 11.81 -2.89 6.24
CA VAL A 23 11.95 -4.04 7.16
C VAL A 23 12.56 -5.24 6.45
N TYR A 24 12.14 -5.54 5.21
CA TYR A 24 12.71 -6.61 4.39
C TYR A 24 14.20 -6.39 4.10
N GLN A 25 14.60 -5.17 3.71
CA GLN A 25 16.02 -4.85 3.51
C GLN A 25 16.85 -5.06 4.76
N ILE A 26 16.34 -4.68 5.93
CA ILE A 26 17.07 -4.86 7.20
C ILE A 26 17.21 -6.35 7.56
N LEU A 27 16.12 -7.10 7.45
CA LEU A 27 16.08 -8.52 7.80
C LEU A 27 16.97 -9.39 6.90
N LEU A 28 17.02 -9.09 5.60
CA LEU A 28 17.71 -9.94 4.62
C LEU A 28 19.06 -9.40 4.14
N GLU A 29 19.30 -8.09 4.20
CA GLU A 29 20.62 -7.50 3.88
C GLU A 29 21.44 -7.21 5.14
N GLN A 30 20.93 -7.51 6.35
CA GLN A 30 21.62 -7.29 7.63
C GLN A 30 22.16 -5.86 7.81
N LYS A 31 21.49 -4.87 7.22
CA LYS A 31 21.80 -3.45 7.44
C LYS A 31 21.20 -3.04 8.79
N PHE A 32 21.86 -3.44 9.87
CA PHE A 32 21.48 -3.01 11.22
C PHE A 32 21.78 -1.53 11.39
N ALA A 33 20.87 -0.80 12.06
CA ALA A 33 21.11 0.60 12.43
C ALA A 33 22.24 0.74 13.48
N ILE A 34 22.57 -0.35 14.17
CA ILE A 34 23.61 -0.43 15.19
C ILE A 34 24.49 -1.62 14.79
N ASP A 35 25.72 -1.34 14.36
CA ASP A 35 26.69 -2.37 14.06
C ASP A 35 27.20 -2.96 15.38
N TYR A 36 26.80 -4.20 15.68
CA TYR A 36 27.12 -4.86 16.94
C TYR A 36 27.76 -6.23 16.67
N GLN A 37 29.07 -6.31 16.88
CA GLN A 37 29.82 -7.55 16.87
C GLN A 37 29.81 -8.14 18.28
N GLY A 38 28.81 -8.95 18.60
CA GLY A 38 28.72 -9.61 19.90
C GLY A 38 27.93 -10.91 19.88
N PRO A 39 27.65 -11.51 21.05
CA PRO A 39 27.01 -12.81 21.16
C PRO A 39 25.59 -12.84 20.56
N LEU A 40 25.22 -14.00 19.98
CA LEU A 40 23.99 -14.21 19.20
C LEU A 40 22.70 -13.78 19.89
N SER A 41 22.64 -13.83 21.22
CA SER A 41 21.47 -13.43 22.02
C SER A 41 21.21 -11.91 21.98
N PHE A 42 22.25 -11.09 21.89
CA PHE A 42 22.11 -9.63 21.81
C PHE A 42 21.76 -9.18 20.39
N LEU A 43 22.18 -9.94 19.38
CA LEU A 43 21.89 -9.62 17.98
C LEU A 43 20.39 -9.71 17.66
N SER A 44 19.68 -10.69 18.21
CA SER A 44 18.22 -10.80 18.06
C SER A 44 17.47 -9.68 18.79
N LEU A 45 17.94 -9.28 19.98
CA LEU A 45 17.38 -8.15 20.72
C LEU A 45 17.57 -6.83 19.94
N ILE A 46 18.76 -6.61 19.39
CA ILE A 46 19.06 -5.45 18.55
C ILE A 46 18.19 -5.44 17.28
N ALA A 47 17.95 -6.60 16.66
CA ALA A 47 17.05 -6.69 15.51
C ALA A 47 15.62 -6.28 15.87
N ILE A 48 15.10 -6.71 17.02
CA ILE A 48 13.77 -6.32 17.51
C ILE A 48 13.73 -4.81 17.78
N LEU A 49 14.73 -4.27 18.47
CA LEU A 49 14.81 -2.84 18.79
C LEU A 49 14.90 -1.99 17.50
N THR A 50 15.67 -2.45 16.53
CA THR A 50 15.79 -1.84 15.21
C THR A 50 14.43 -1.76 14.52
N MET A 51 13.60 -2.82 14.56
CA MET A 51 12.23 -2.77 14.03
C MET A 51 11.37 -1.72 14.70
N PHE A 52 11.45 -1.58 16.03
CA PHE A 52 10.71 -0.54 16.77
C PHE A 52 11.13 0.86 16.35
N VAL A 53 12.43 1.12 16.25
CA VAL A 53 12.96 2.42 15.82
C VAL A 53 12.42 2.79 14.43
N TYR A 54 12.44 1.86 13.47
CA TYR A 54 11.89 2.13 12.14
C TYR A 54 10.37 2.32 12.14
N GLY A 55 9.63 1.60 12.99
CA GLY A 55 8.21 1.83 13.21
C GLY A 55 7.93 3.26 13.69
N ILE A 56 8.73 3.77 14.63
CA ILE A 56 8.64 5.14 15.14
C ILE A 56 9.01 6.16 14.06
N VAL A 57 10.03 5.89 13.25
CA VAL A 57 10.44 6.76 12.13
C VAL A 57 9.32 6.90 11.09
N TYR A 58 8.58 5.85 10.78
CA TYR A 58 7.46 5.93 9.82
C TYR A 58 6.13 6.37 10.41
N PHE A 59 6.00 6.40 11.74
CA PHE A 59 4.78 6.81 12.43
C PHE A 59 4.26 8.21 11.99
N PRO A 60 5.10 9.26 11.83
CA PRO A 60 4.66 10.55 11.34
C PRO A 60 3.96 10.50 9.97
N VAL A 61 4.40 9.62 9.06
CA VAL A 61 3.76 9.45 7.74
C VAL A 61 2.34 8.94 7.90
N PHE A 62 2.14 7.93 8.75
CA PHE A 62 0.81 7.38 9.02
C PHE A 62 -0.09 8.37 9.77
N ALA A 63 0.47 9.10 10.75
CA ALA A 63 -0.24 10.15 11.46
C ALA A 63 -0.72 11.25 10.50
N CYS A 64 0.13 11.64 9.54
CA CYS A 64 -0.22 12.65 8.55
C CYS A 64 -1.35 12.21 7.60
N LEU A 65 -1.37 10.93 7.22
CA LEU A 65 -2.45 10.33 6.44
C LEU A 65 -3.76 10.22 7.23
N ALA A 66 -3.69 9.99 8.55
CA ALA A 66 -4.85 9.83 9.41
C ALA A 66 -5.53 11.16 9.74
N LEU A 67 -4.75 12.23 9.99
CA LEU A 67 -5.27 13.54 10.36
C LEU A 67 -6.08 14.23 9.24
N ASN A 68 -5.83 13.87 7.98
CA ASN A 68 -6.54 14.38 6.79
C ASN A 68 -6.72 15.91 6.80
N SER A 69 -5.69 16.66 7.19
CA SER A 69 -5.69 18.12 7.21
C SER A 69 -4.68 18.68 6.21
N ALA A 70 -4.88 19.93 5.76
CA ALA A 70 -3.93 20.56 4.84
C ALA A 70 -2.51 20.59 5.43
N PHE A 71 -2.38 20.92 6.73
CA PHE A 71 -1.09 20.93 7.40
C PHE A 71 -0.45 19.54 7.49
N SER A 72 -1.25 18.50 7.76
CA SER A 72 -0.74 17.13 7.84
C SER A 72 -0.25 16.63 6.47
N TYR A 73 -0.92 17.00 5.38
CA TYR A 73 -0.44 16.70 4.02
C TYR A 73 0.85 17.44 3.68
N GLY A 74 1.01 18.69 4.12
CA GLY A 74 2.24 19.46 3.92
C GLY A 74 3.45 18.82 4.63
N LEU A 75 3.32 18.56 5.93
CA LEU A 75 4.38 17.91 6.73
C LEU A 75 4.68 16.49 6.22
N GLY A 76 3.65 15.71 5.93
CA GLY A 76 3.81 14.36 5.37
C GLY A 76 4.51 14.37 4.02
N SER A 77 4.20 15.35 3.15
CA SER A 77 4.87 15.51 1.86
C SER A 77 6.35 15.81 2.06
N LEU A 78 6.70 16.80 2.89
CA LEU A 78 8.10 17.17 3.16
C LEU A 78 8.88 15.97 3.70
N TYR A 79 8.30 15.22 4.64
CA TYR A 79 8.90 14.03 5.20
C TYR A 79 9.16 12.94 4.14
N VAL A 80 8.15 12.61 3.32
CA VAL A 80 8.31 11.60 2.24
C VAL A 80 9.32 12.05 1.20
N TRP A 81 9.35 13.34 0.85
CA TRP A 81 10.35 13.89 -0.06
C TRP A 81 11.77 13.74 0.47
N MET A 82 11.99 13.93 1.77
CA MET A 82 13.30 13.67 2.39
C MET A 82 13.71 12.20 2.22
N PHE A 83 12.82 11.23 2.48
CA PHE A 83 13.14 9.81 2.23
C PHE A 83 13.44 9.53 0.77
N LEU A 84 12.65 10.11 -0.14
CA LEU A 84 12.84 9.90 -1.57
C LEU A 84 14.20 10.43 -2.02
N VAL A 85 14.56 11.66 -1.63
CA VAL A 85 15.85 12.27 -1.97
C VAL A 85 17.01 11.45 -1.41
N VAL A 86 16.94 11.01 -0.16
CA VAL A 86 17.99 10.17 0.45
C VAL A 86 18.14 8.84 -0.30
N ASN A 87 17.03 8.17 -0.64
CA ASN A 87 17.07 6.91 -1.40
C ASN A 87 17.63 7.11 -2.82
N LEU A 88 17.23 8.19 -3.51
CA LEU A 88 17.79 8.53 -4.82
C LEU A 88 19.28 8.86 -4.72
N TYR A 89 19.69 9.57 -3.67
CA TYR A 89 21.08 9.95 -3.45
C TYR A 89 21.96 8.71 -3.24
N ILE A 90 21.56 7.80 -2.36
CA ILE A 90 22.26 6.52 -2.13
C ILE A 90 22.38 5.73 -3.44
N MET A 91 21.31 5.68 -4.25
CA MET A 91 21.35 5.01 -5.56
C MET A 91 22.27 5.70 -6.57
N SER A 92 22.40 7.03 -6.51
CA SER A 92 23.25 7.80 -7.42
C SER A 92 24.75 7.69 -7.10
N VAL A 93 25.09 7.55 -5.81
CA VAL A 93 26.50 7.46 -5.35
C VAL A 93 27.06 6.04 -5.48
N CYS A 94 26.20 5.00 -5.48
CA CYS A 94 26.63 3.64 -5.74
C CYS A 94 27.00 3.43 -7.23
N ASP A 95 28.24 3.77 -7.60
CA ASP A 95 28.87 3.40 -8.86
C ASP A 95 29.23 1.90 -8.89
N LEU A 96 28.20 1.06 -9.02
CA LEU A 96 28.38 -0.37 -9.33
C LEU A 96 28.41 -0.59 -10.85
N THR A 97 29.16 -1.62 -11.26
CA THR A 97 29.21 -2.16 -12.63
C THR A 97 27.81 -2.27 -13.24
N ALA A 98 27.65 -2.00 -14.55
CA ALA A 98 26.34 -1.90 -15.23
C ALA A 98 25.36 -3.06 -14.96
N LYS A 99 25.88 -4.29 -14.76
CA LYS A 99 25.08 -5.47 -14.38
C LYS A 99 24.59 -5.42 -12.93
N GLY A 100 25.46 -5.01 -11.99
CA GLY A 100 25.10 -4.81 -10.58
C GLY A 100 24.11 -3.67 -10.39
N ARG A 101 24.18 -2.62 -11.22
CA ARG A 101 23.20 -1.53 -11.25
C ARG A 101 21.80 -2.03 -11.62
N ALA A 102 21.67 -2.90 -12.61
CA ALA A 102 20.37 -3.45 -13.01
C ALA A 102 19.71 -4.29 -11.91
N VAL A 103 20.49 -5.10 -11.20
CA VAL A 103 19.99 -5.94 -10.08
C VAL A 103 19.59 -5.09 -8.87
N MET A 104 20.40 -4.10 -8.49
CA MET A 104 20.05 -3.12 -7.45
C MET A 104 18.78 -2.36 -7.79
N LEU A 105 18.64 -1.90 -9.04
CA LEU A 105 17.48 -1.14 -9.51
C LEU A 105 16.21 -2.00 -9.56
N ALA A 106 16.32 -3.25 -10.02
CA ALA A 106 15.20 -4.19 -10.06
C ALA A 106 14.67 -4.51 -8.64
N ARG A 107 15.58 -4.53 -7.66
CA ARG A 107 15.26 -4.74 -6.25
C ARG A 107 14.70 -3.48 -5.58
N SER A 108 15.16 -2.27 -5.93
CA SER A 108 14.68 -1.02 -5.34
C SER A 108 13.40 -0.46 -5.99
N MET A 109 13.05 -0.91 -7.20
CA MET A 109 11.84 -0.51 -7.94
C MET A 109 10.54 -0.43 -7.11
N PRO A 110 10.14 -1.46 -6.34
CA PRO A 110 8.88 -1.40 -5.59
C PRO A 110 8.91 -0.35 -4.47
N SER A 111 10.07 -0.11 -3.84
CA SER A 111 10.19 0.89 -2.77
C SER A 111 10.18 2.30 -3.32
N VAL A 112 10.98 2.54 -4.37
CA VAL A 112 11.07 3.83 -5.05
C VAL A 112 9.72 4.15 -5.70
N GLY A 113 9.04 3.15 -6.27
CA GLY A 113 7.69 3.30 -6.82
C GLY A 113 6.65 3.68 -5.76
N CYS A 114 6.68 3.05 -4.58
CA CYS A 114 5.79 3.43 -3.48
C CYS A 114 6.09 4.83 -2.97
N LEU A 115 7.37 5.15 -2.71
CA LEU A 115 7.82 6.47 -2.25
C LEU A 115 7.51 7.56 -3.26
N ALA A 116 7.70 7.32 -4.56
CA ALA A 116 7.36 8.26 -5.63
C ALA A 116 5.85 8.48 -5.70
N TYR A 117 5.04 7.42 -5.59
CA TYR A 117 3.59 7.55 -5.54
C TYR A 117 3.14 8.38 -4.33
N LEU A 118 3.70 8.14 -3.15
CA LEU A 118 3.44 8.97 -1.97
C LEU A 118 3.93 10.41 -2.17
N GLY A 119 5.11 10.59 -2.75
CA GLY A 119 5.74 11.88 -3.03
C GLY A 119 4.95 12.75 -4.01
N VAL A 120 4.17 12.14 -4.92
CA VAL A 120 3.26 12.85 -5.84
C VAL A 120 1.85 12.97 -5.26
N SER A 121 1.33 11.92 -4.60
CA SER A 121 -0.05 11.92 -4.12
C SER A 121 -0.30 12.85 -2.93
N LEU A 122 0.68 13.02 -2.03
CA LEU A 122 0.60 13.92 -0.88
C LEU A 122 0.55 15.41 -1.28
N PRO A 123 1.45 15.94 -2.14
CA PRO A 123 1.39 17.34 -2.54
C PRO A 123 0.15 17.65 -3.41
N VAL A 124 -0.29 16.71 -4.26
CA VAL A 124 -1.54 16.88 -5.01
C VAL A 124 -2.72 17.07 -4.05
N ARG A 125 -2.77 16.31 -2.94
CA ARG A 125 -3.80 16.50 -1.90
C ARG A 125 -3.64 17.80 -1.14
N PHE A 126 -2.40 18.21 -0.86
CA PHE A 126 -2.13 19.51 -0.26
C PHE A 126 -2.72 20.64 -1.12
N ILE A 127 -2.47 20.61 -2.44
CA ILE A 127 -3.01 21.60 -3.39
C ILE A 127 -4.53 21.57 -3.43
N VAL A 128 -5.14 20.38 -3.54
CA VAL A 128 -6.61 20.24 -3.58
C VAL A 128 -7.26 20.71 -2.26
N SER A 129 -6.64 20.41 -1.13
CA SER A 129 -7.15 20.82 0.20
C SER A 129 -7.02 22.33 0.41
N CYS A 130 -5.92 22.92 -0.07
CA CYS A 130 -5.70 24.36 -0.08
C CYS A 130 -6.73 25.07 -0.98
N TYR A 131 -7.00 24.53 -2.18
CA TYR A 131 -8.00 25.07 -3.10
C TYR A 131 -9.43 25.02 -2.54
N ARG A 132 -9.76 23.94 -1.81
CA ARG A 132 -11.06 23.81 -1.13
C ARG A 132 -11.16 24.55 0.22
N ARG A 133 -10.13 25.31 0.62
CA ARG A 133 -10.04 26.06 1.89
C ARG A 133 -10.34 25.24 3.17
N HIS A 134 -10.16 23.92 3.13
CA HIS A 134 -10.27 23.06 4.31
C HIS A 134 -8.93 23.03 5.06
N PHE A 135 -8.61 24.14 5.74
CA PHE A 135 -7.35 24.28 6.47
C PHE A 135 -7.34 23.55 7.82
N PHE A 136 -8.49 23.56 8.51
CA PHE A 136 -8.66 22.85 9.77
C PHE A 136 -9.26 21.48 9.55
N THR A 137 -8.99 20.56 10.48
CA THR A 137 -9.84 19.40 10.74
C THR A 137 -11.24 19.94 10.95
N ALA A 138 -12.01 20.06 9.87
CA ALA A 138 -13.45 20.03 10.00
C ALA A 138 -13.68 18.79 10.85
N PRO A 139 -14.33 18.90 12.03
CA PRO A 139 -14.78 17.71 12.72
C PRO A 139 -15.44 16.89 11.63
N GLN A 140 -15.14 15.60 11.61
CA GLN A 140 -15.85 14.63 10.82
C GLN A 140 -17.30 14.73 11.31
N GLU A 141 -18.01 15.79 10.90
CA GLU A 141 -19.44 15.85 10.80
C GLU A 141 -19.68 14.64 9.95
N LYS A 142 -20.00 13.55 10.65
CA LYS A 142 -21.07 12.64 10.29
C LYS A 142 -21.94 13.43 9.35
N ALA A 143 -21.61 13.38 8.05
CA ALA A 143 -22.31 14.12 7.03
C ALA A 143 -23.73 13.69 7.28
N ARG A 144 -24.54 14.60 7.84
CA ARG A 144 -25.81 14.29 8.52
C ARG A 144 -26.40 13.17 7.70
N GLU A 145 -26.43 11.96 8.27
CA GLU A 145 -26.82 10.79 7.50
C GLU A 145 -28.32 10.94 7.26
N THR A 146 -28.66 11.77 6.28
CA THR A 146 -30.01 11.91 5.77
C THR A 146 -30.42 10.50 5.39
N VAL A 147 -31.61 10.08 5.78
CA VAL A 147 -32.09 8.72 5.52
C VAL A 147 -31.94 8.36 4.04
N ASP A 148 -32.05 9.36 3.15
CA ASP A 148 -31.78 9.24 1.70
C ASP A 148 -30.32 8.91 1.37
N GLY A 149 -29.35 9.53 2.06
CA GLY A 149 -27.93 9.23 1.93
C GLY A 149 -27.57 7.83 2.42
N ILE A 150 -28.23 7.33 3.46
CA ILE A 150 -28.09 5.93 3.91
C ILE A 150 -28.75 4.99 2.90
N ARG A 151 -29.93 5.35 2.37
CA ARG A 151 -30.68 4.53 1.41
C ARG A 151 -29.93 4.33 0.10
N ASP A 152 -29.23 5.35 -0.36
CA ASP A 152 -28.40 5.31 -1.57
C ASP A 152 -26.98 4.78 -1.30
N SER A 153 -26.59 4.62 -0.04
CA SER A 153 -25.33 4.00 0.33
C SER A 153 -25.30 2.52 -0.07
N PHE A 154 -24.09 1.98 -0.28
CA PHE A 154 -23.92 0.56 -0.58
C PHE A 154 -24.52 -0.35 0.50
N GLN A 155 -24.46 0.06 1.77
CA GLN A 155 -25.06 -0.70 2.87
C GLN A 155 -26.58 -0.74 2.75
N GLY A 156 -27.22 0.40 2.43
CA GLY A 156 -28.66 0.47 2.18
C GLY A 156 -29.09 -0.37 0.97
N LEU A 157 -28.34 -0.29 -0.14
CA LEU A 157 -28.58 -1.10 -1.34
C LEU A 157 -28.41 -2.60 -1.07
N HIS A 158 -27.38 -2.97 -0.30
CA HIS A 158 -27.09 -4.36 0.04
C HIS A 158 -28.19 -4.98 0.89
N VAL A 159 -28.64 -4.29 1.95
CA VAL A 159 -29.77 -4.75 2.79
C VAL A 159 -31.05 -4.83 1.97
N ARG A 160 -31.33 -3.84 1.10
CA ARG A 160 -32.50 -3.86 0.22
C ARG A 160 -32.47 -5.04 -0.76
N ASN A 161 -31.30 -5.40 -1.28
CA ASN A 161 -31.13 -6.57 -2.14
C ASN A 161 -31.28 -7.88 -1.37
N LEU A 162 -30.82 -7.94 -0.11
CA LEU A 162 -30.96 -9.12 0.76
C LEU A 162 -32.42 -9.38 1.15
N LEU A 163 -33.19 -8.32 1.36
CA LEU A 163 -34.63 -8.40 1.66
C LEU A 163 -35.50 -8.62 0.41
N ARG A 164 -34.93 -8.51 -0.80
CA ARG A 164 -35.68 -8.69 -2.05
C ARG A 164 -35.87 -10.19 -2.31
N PRO A 165 -37.10 -10.69 -2.52
CA PRO A 165 -37.32 -12.10 -2.80
C PRO A 165 -36.57 -12.53 -4.06
N THR A 166 -35.82 -13.62 -3.96
CA THR A 166 -34.95 -14.13 -5.02
C THR A 166 -35.79 -14.50 -6.24
N ARG A 167 -35.75 -13.67 -7.29
CA ARG A 167 -36.33 -14.03 -8.58
C ARG A 167 -35.38 -15.01 -9.26
N CYS A 168 -35.78 -16.28 -9.37
CA CYS A 168 -35.04 -17.30 -10.12
C CYS A 168 -34.79 -16.81 -11.56
N LYS A 169 -33.53 -16.50 -11.88
CA LYS A 169 -33.11 -16.20 -13.25
C LYS A 169 -33.22 -17.48 -14.08
N ARG A 170 -34.21 -17.50 -14.99
CA ARG A 170 -34.43 -18.58 -15.96
C ARG A 170 -33.21 -18.71 -16.88
N ASN A 171 -32.53 -19.85 -16.78
CA ASN A 171 -31.27 -20.11 -17.46
C ASN A 171 -31.47 -20.15 -18.99
N ARG A 172 -30.78 -19.28 -19.73
CA ARG A 172 -30.84 -19.22 -21.20
C ARG A 172 -29.75 -20.11 -21.76
N ASN A 173 -30.14 -21.23 -22.37
CA ASN A 173 -29.25 -22.20 -23.01
C ASN A 173 -28.31 -21.50 -24.00
N LYS A 174 -27.03 -21.36 -23.62
CA LYS A 174 -25.92 -21.02 -24.53
C LYS A 174 -24.84 -22.10 -24.41
N ASN A 175 -24.11 -22.29 -25.50
CA ASN A 175 -23.26 -23.44 -25.81
C ASN A 175 -22.44 -24.02 -24.63
N ARG A 176 -22.71 -25.29 -24.32
CA ARG A 176 -22.24 -26.06 -23.15
C ARG A 176 -20.73 -26.01 -22.91
N ARG A 177 -19.89 -26.13 -23.95
CA ARG A 177 -18.40 -26.13 -23.79
C ARG A 177 -17.80 -24.75 -23.56
N LYS A 178 -18.27 -23.73 -24.28
CA LYS A 178 -17.82 -22.34 -24.07
C LYS A 178 -18.26 -21.85 -22.69
N ASN A 179 -19.46 -22.25 -22.25
CA ASN A 179 -19.94 -21.92 -20.91
C ASN A 179 -19.09 -22.54 -19.80
N THR A 180 -18.61 -23.78 -19.93
CA THR A 180 -17.75 -24.39 -18.90
C THR A 180 -16.43 -23.65 -18.75
N VAL A 181 -15.73 -23.35 -19.86
CA VAL A 181 -14.46 -22.58 -19.79
C VAL A 181 -14.70 -21.16 -19.29
N MET A 182 -15.79 -20.52 -19.73
CA MET A 182 -16.18 -19.18 -19.27
C MET A 182 -16.58 -19.19 -17.78
N GLU A 183 -17.18 -20.27 -17.27
CA GLU A 183 -17.49 -20.44 -15.84
C GLU A 183 -16.22 -20.60 -15.02
N TYR A 184 -15.25 -21.40 -15.47
CA TYR A 184 -13.97 -21.52 -14.78
C TYR A 184 -13.22 -20.18 -14.78
N LEU A 185 -13.19 -19.47 -15.90
CA LEU A 185 -12.61 -18.13 -15.98
C LEU A 185 -13.36 -17.11 -15.11
N ASN A 186 -14.70 -17.12 -15.10
CA ASN A 186 -15.49 -16.25 -14.22
C ASN A 186 -15.32 -16.60 -12.74
N LYS A 187 -15.03 -17.86 -12.41
CA LYS A 187 -14.76 -18.29 -11.04
C LYS A 187 -13.35 -17.89 -10.60
N TRP A 188 -12.43 -17.75 -11.54
CA TRP A 188 -11.04 -17.35 -11.28
C TRP A 188 -10.84 -15.82 -11.30
N ILE A 189 -11.56 -15.12 -12.19
CA ILE A 189 -11.55 -13.66 -12.29
C ILE A 189 -12.39 -13.07 -11.17
N TYR A 190 -11.78 -12.21 -10.37
CA TYR A 190 -12.50 -11.43 -9.37
C TYR A 190 -13.54 -10.54 -10.06
N HIS A 191 -14.82 -10.75 -9.73
CA HIS A 191 -15.90 -9.89 -10.21
C HIS A 191 -16.14 -8.76 -9.21
N SER A 192 -15.89 -7.53 -9.64
CA SER A 192 -16.10 -6.36 -8.79
C SER A 192 -17.59 -6.07 -8.66
N GLU A 193 -18.14 -6.27 -7.47
CA GLU A 193 -19.49 -5.81 -7.15
C GLU A 193 -19.51 -4.28 -7.00
N PRO A 194 -20.34 -3.55 -7.76
CA PRO A 194 -20.39 -2.09 -7.70
C PRO A 194 -20.83 -1.64 -6.30
N GLY A 195 -19.93 -0.91 -5.63
CA GLY A 195 -20.15 -0.35 -4.30
C GLY A 195 -19.60 -1.21 -3.15
N PHE A 196 -19.26 -2.49 -3.38
CA PHE A 196 -18.58 -3.30 -2.37
C PHE A 196 -17.14 -2.80 -2.20
N ARG A 197 -16.77 -2.49 -0.96
CA ARG A 197 -15.45 -1.94 -0.63
C ARG A 197 -14.76 -2.86 0.36
N TYR A 198 -13.65 -3.48 -0.05
CA TYR A 198 -12.78 -4.21 0.87
C TYR A 198 -12.20 -3.29 1.93
N PRO A 199 -11.98 -3.74 3.17
CA PRO A 199 -11.31 -2.93 4.17
C PRO A 199 -9.89 -2.57 3.70
N ALA A 200 -9.43 -1.35 4.02
CA ALA A 200 -8.11 -0.87 3.60
C ALA A 200 -6.97 -1.80 4.07
N LEU A 201 -7.15 -2.42 5.24
CA LEU A 201 -6.24 -3.41 5.81
C LEU A 201 -6.05 -4.64 4.91
N LEU A 202 -7.13 -5.18 4.34
CA LEU A 202 -7.03 -6.37 3.49
C LEU A 202 -6.28 -6.05 2.20
N VAL A 203 -6.57 -4.88 1.61
CA VAL A 203 -5.89 -4.42 0.40
C VAL A 203 -4.41 -4.16 0.68
N SER A 204 -4.06 -3.54 1.80
CA SER A 204 -2.66 -3.29 2.15
C SER A 204 -1.89 -4.58 2.42
N VAL A 205 -2.47 -5.56 3.12
CA VAL A 205 -1.83 -6.86 3.36
C VAL A 205 -1.59 -7.60 2.04
N LEU A 206 -2.57 -7.62 1.14
CA LEU A 206 -2.43 -8.27 -0.17
C LEU A 206 -1.37 -7.58 -1.03
N PHE A 207 -1.33 -6.24 -0.99
CA PHE A 207 -0.30 -5.45 -1.67
C PHE A 207 1.10 -5.76 -1.13
N VAL A 208 1.29 -5.72 0.19
CA VAL A 208 2.57 -6.03 0.85
C VAL A 208 3.01 -7.46 0.53
N ALA A 209 2.10 -8.44 0.58
CA ALA A 209 2.39 -9.82 0.22
C ALA A 209 2.89 -9.92 -1.23
N SER A 210 2.23 -9.23 -2.17
CA SER A 210 2.69 -9.17 -3.57
C SER A 210 4.08 -8.55 -3.71
N CYS A 211 4.38 -7.49 -2.95
CA CYS A 211 5.71 -6.88 -2.94
C CYS A 211 6.76 -7.86 -2.40
N VAL A 212 6.48 -8.58 -1.31
CA VAL A 212 7.42 -9.56 -0.73
C VAL A 212 7.68 -10.71 -1.71
N VAL A 213 6.64 -11.24 -2.36
CA VAL A 213 6.79 -12.29 -3.39
C VAL A 213 7.66 -11.80 -4.54
N TYR A 214 7.46 -10.56 -5.01
CA TYR A 214 8.31 -9.95 -6.04
C TYR A 214 9.78 -9.84 -5.58
N MET A 215 10.00 -9.43 -4.33
CA MET A 215 11.35 -9.26 -3.76
C MET A 215 12.08 -10.60 -3.61
N VAL A 216 11.39 -11.62 -3.11
CA VAL A 216 11.94 -12.98 -3.00
C VAL A 216 12.25 -13.52 -4.39
N SER A 217 11.32 -13.39 -5.35
CA SER A 217 11.52 -13.87 -6.73
C SER A 217 12.70 -13.20 -7.42
N SER A 218 12.82 -11.87 -7.33
CA SER A 218 13.94 -11.12 -7.91
C SER A 218 15.28 -11.47 -7.23
N SER A 219 15.27 -11.73 -5.91
CA SER A 219 16.47 -12.16 -5.19
C SER A 219 16.94 -13.57 -5.58
N HIS A 220 16.01 -14.51 -5.83
CA HIS A 220 16.34 -15.85 -6.32
C HIS A 220 16.87 -15.83 -7.74
N LEU A 221 16.31 -14.99 -8.62
CA LEU A 221 16.77 -14.86 -10.00
C LEU A 221 18.17 -14.23 -10.12
N SER A 222 18.60 -13.47 -9.11
CA SER A 222 19.92 -12.82 -9.09
C SER A 222 21.07 -13.71 -8.60
N LYS A 223 20.77 -14.78 -7.84
CA LYS A 223 21.77 -15.76 -7.35
C LYS A 223 22.48 -16.59 -8.44
N PRO A 224 21.83 -17.06 -9.54
CA PRO A 224 22.51 -17.89 -10.54
C PRO A 224 23.56 -17.16 -11.39
N GLU A 225 23.60 -15.82 -11.40
CA GLU A 225 24.57 -15.06 -12.20
C GLU A 225 25.89 -14.73 -11.49
N LEU A 226 26.00 -14.96 -10.17
CA LEU A 226 27.22 -14.71 -9.39
C LEU A 226 28.13 -15.95 -9.23
N VAL A 227 27.75 -17.08 -9.84
CA VAL A 227 28.46 -18.37 -9.78
C VAL A 227 29.08 -18.77 -11.14
N ARG A 228 29.12 -17.85 -12.12
CA ARG A 228 29.90 -17.99 -13.36
C ARG A 228 30.85 -16.81 -13.51
#